data_AF-A0A8W8MRB4-F1
#
_entry.id   AF-A0A8W8MRB4-F1
#
_cell.length_a   1.000
_cell.length_b   1.000
_cell.length_c   1.000
_cell.angle_alpha   90.00
_cell.angle_beta   90.00
_cell.angle_gamma   90.00
#
_symmetry.space_group_name_H-M   'P 1'
#
loop_
_entity.id
_entity.type
_entity.pdbx_description
1 polymer ?
#
loop_
_entity_poly.entity_id
_entity_poly.type
_entity_poly.pdbx_seq_one_letter_code
_entity_poly.pdbx_strand_id
1 'polypeptide(L)'
;ENYELLKSRWLSIQESKQALEIDINKKTVLNRSLISDMNSLRPEIKRLHKHREQIRKLLQENGISMEHLDDILENQPSQGSEPGRNNVKSMNLWYVEVSRHDAENLLRNQRDGTFLIRKRDDPSDPSSKNALSIVCNGIVGHCKIYQNNNGCYGFTEGNLDKSSLVELVDHYSRESLKEHNPTLDIRLLYPVFEGHDDNAGVYLHMQHD
;
A
#
# COMPACT_ATOMS: atom_id res chain seq x y z
N GLU A 1 -13.44 56.95 28.22
CA GLU A 1 -13.60 55.48 28.26
C GLU A 1 -14.12 54.89 26.95
N ASN A 2 -15.31 55.30 26.47
CA ASN A 2 -15.88 54.79 25.19
C ASN A 2 -15.00 55.08 23.95
N TYR A 3 -14.43 56.29 23.87
CA TYR A 3 -13.51 56.68 22.78
C TYR A 3 -12.24 55.79 22.71
N GLU A 4 -11.63 55.47 23.85
CA GLU A 4 -10.43 54.63 23.91
C GLU A 4 -10.74 53.16 23.53
N LEU A 5 -11.92 52.66 23.93
CA LEU A 5 -12.37 51.33 23.53
C LEU A 5 -12.59 51.24 22.01
N LEU A 6 -13.20 52.25 21.41
CA LEU A 6 -13.41 52.30 19.96
C LEU A 6 -12.08 52.41 19.20
N LYS A 7 -11.13 53.20 19.71
CA LYS A 7 -9.78 53.33 19.16
C LYS A 7 -9.00 52.02 19.23
N SER A 8 -9.06 51.31 20.36
CA SER A 8 -8.45 49.98 20.51
C SER A 8 -9.04 48.95 19.55
N ARG A 9 -10.38 48.93 19.41
CA ARG A 9 -11.07 48.02 18.48
C ARG A 9 -10.73 48.33 17.02
N TRP A 10 -10.66 49.60 16.64
CA TRP A 10 -10.23 50.02 15.31
C TRP A 10 -8.80 49.57 15.01
N LEU A 11 -7.89 49.73 15.97
CA LEU A 11 -6.49 49.32 15.82
C LEU A 11 -6.37 47.81 15.62
N SER A 12 -7.07 47.00 16.42
CA SER A 12 -7.07 45.54 16.26
C SER A 12 -7.65 45.08 14.92
N ILE A 13 -8.71 45.72 14.43
CA ILE A 13 -9.26 45.44 13.09
C ILE A 13 -8.25 45.82 12.00
N GLN A 14 -7.55 46.94 12.16
CA GLN A 14 -6.53 47.39 11.21
C GLN A 14 -5.33 46.43 11.16
N GLU A 15 -4.85 45.98 12.31
CA GLU A 15 -3.79 44.97 12.43
C GLU A 15 -4.22 43.64 11.80
N SER A 16 -5.45 43.20 12.09
CA SER A 16 -6.01 41.99 11.49
C SER A 16 -6.13 42.10 9.97
N LYS A 17 -6.53 43.26 9.45
CA LYS A 17 -6.59 43.53 8.01
C LYS A 17 -5.20 43.43 7.39
N GLN A 18 -4.21 44.08 7.99
CA GLN A 18 -2.83 44.06 7.50
C GLN A 18 -2.24 42.64 7.51
N ALA A 19 -2.52 41.84 8.54
CA ALA A 19 -2.11 40.45 8.61
C ALA A 19 -2.72 39.61 7.48
N LEU A 20 -4.02 39.80 7.19
CA LEU A 20 -4.70 39.13 6.08
C LEU A 20 -4.13 39.54 4.72
N GLU A 21 -3.81 40.82 4.52
CA GLU A 21 -3.17 41.30 3.28
C GLU A 21 -1.81 40.63 3.04
N ILE A 22 -1.00 40.48 4.10
CA ILE A 22 0.27 39.76 4.04
C ILE A 22 0.05 38.28 3.69
N ASP A 23 -0.93 37.62 4.30
CA ASP A 23 -1.23 36.21 4.03
C ASP A 23 -1.70 35.98 2.59
N ILE A 24 -2.57 36.87 2.07
CA ILE A 24 -3.01 36.84 0.66
C ILE A 24 -1.81 37.00 -0.28
N ASN A 25 -0.90 37.92 0.02
CA ASN A 25 0.29 38.12 -0.80
C ASN A 25 1.20 36.89 -0.79
N LYS A 26 1.43 36.29 0.39
CA LYS A 26 2.17 35.02 0.53
C LYS A 26 1.55 33.90 -0.30
N LYS A 27 0.23 33.71 -0.19
CA LYS A 27 -0.53 32.73 -0.97
C LYS A 27 -0.42 32.99 -2.48
N THR A 28 -0.47 34.24 -2.90
CA THR A 28 -0.35 34.62 -4.31
C THR A 28 1.04 34.30 -4.87
N VAL A 29 2.10 34.60 -4.12
CA VAL A 29 3.48 34.26 -4.51
C VAL A 29 3.67 32.74 -4.60
N LEU A 30 3.20 31.99 -3.60
CA LEU A 30 3.26 30.53 -3.62
C LEU A 30 2.51 29.95 -4.82
N ASN A 31 1.30 30.45 -5.10
CA ASN A 31 0.49 29.99 -6.23
C ASN A 31 1.20 30.23 -7.56
N ARG A 32 1.84 31.40 -7.73
CA ARG A 32 2.66 31.68 -8.92
C ARG A 32 3.84 30.72 -9.06
N SER A 33 4.50 30.37 -7.96
CA SER A 33 5.58 29.36 -7.95
C SER A 33 5.06 28.00 -8.41
N LEU A 34 3.95 27.53 -7.82
CA LEU A 34 3.34 26.24 -8.19
C LEU A 34 2.91 26.19 -9.66
N ILE A 35 2.38 27.30 -10.21
CA ILE A 35 2.03 27.38 -11.63
C ILE A 35 3.30 27.27 -12.49
N SER A 36 4.39 27.91 -12.10
CA SER A 36 5.68 27.81 -12.79
C SER A 36 6.21 26.37 -12.78
N ASP A 37 6.19 25.70 -11.63
CA ASP A 37 6.63 24.31 -11.48
C ASP A 37 5.76 23.36 -12.30
N MET A 38 4.44 23.56 -12.30
CA MET A 38 3.54 22.80 -13.15
C MET A 38 3.87 23.01 -14.65
N ASN A 39 4.14 24.24 -15.05
CA ASN A 39 4.45 24.54 -16.45
C ASN A 39 5.80 23.98 -16.90
N SER A 40 6.78 23.86 -16.00
CA SER A 40 8.07 23.21 -16.28
C SER A 40 7.97 21.68 -16.32
N LEU A 41 7.07 21.08 -15.54
CA LEU A 41 6.84 19.62 -15.54
C LEU A 41 6.03 19.13 -16.76
N ARG A 42 5.12 19.95 -17.31
CA ARG A 42 4.31 19.60 -18.50
C ARG A 42 5.12 19.08 -19.70
N PRO A 43 6.19 19.74 -20.17
CA PRO A 43 7.00 19.23 -21.27
C PRO A 43 7.74 17.94 -20.90
N GLU A 44 8.16 17.80 -19.65
CA GLU A 44 8.88 16.61 -19.18
C GLU A 44 7.98 15.37 -19.17
N ILE A 45 6.74 15.50 -18.71
CA ILE A 45 5.72 14.43 -18.80
C ILE A 45 5.51 14.00 -20.26
N LYS A 46 5.39 14.96 -21.19
CA LYS A 46 5.25 14.66 -22.62
C LYS A 46 6.47 13.92 -23.17
N ARG A 47 7.68 14.32 -22.77
CA ARG A 47 8.93 13.68 -23.17
C ARG A 47 9.00 12.24 -22.69
N LEU A 48 8.70 12.02 -21.41
CA LEU A 48 8.68 10.69 -20.78
C LEU A 48 7.64 9.78 -21.42
N HIS A 49 6.43 10.28 -21.68
CA HIS A 49 5.41 9.52 -22.42
C HIS A 49 5.90 9.13 -23.80
N LYS A 50 6.51 10.05 -24.55
CA LYS A 50 7.05 9.74 -25.88
C LYS A 50 8.14 8.67 -25.81
N HIS A 51 9.02 8.75 -24.81
CA HIS A 51 10.08 7.76 -24.61
C HIS A 51 9.52 6.37 -24.26
N ARG A 52 8.50 6.33 -23.38
CA ARG A 52 7.77 5.11 -23.05
C ARG A 52 7.17 4.45 -24.28
N GLU A 53 6.48 5.22 -25.13
CA GLU A 53 5.88 4.68 -26.36
C GLU A 53 6.94 4.16 -27.35
N GLN A 54 8.10 4.81 -27.42
CA GLN A 54 9.22 4.32 -28.24
C GLN A 54 9.75 2.97 -27.75
N ILE A 55 9.95 2.83 -26.44
CA ILE A 55 10.37 1.56 -25.83
C ILE A 55 9.28 0.49 -26.04
N ARG A 56 8.00 0.83 -25.83
CA ARG A 56 6.87 -0.07 -26.06
C ARG A 56 6.88 -0.63 -27.48
N LYS A 57 7.09 0.23 -28.47
CA LYS A 57 7.18 -0.18 -29.88
C LYS A 57 8.38 -1.11 -30.14
N LEU A 58 9.56 -0.77 -29.61
CA LEU A 58 10.76 -1.60 -29.76
C LEU A 58 10.58 -3.00 -29.15
N LEU A 59 9.92 -3.10 -28.00
CA LEU A 59 9.66 -4.38 -27.35
C LEU A 59 8.63 -5.22 -28.13
N GLN A 60 7.64 -4.58 -28.75
CA GLN A 60 6.70 -5.24 -29.66
C GLN A 60 7.40 -5.82 -30.90
N GLU A 61 8.33 -5.07 -31.49
CA GLU A 61 9.14 -5.51 -32.64
C GLU A 61 10.05 -6.72 -32.28
N ASN A 62 10.41 -6.89 -31.01
CA ASN A 62 11.23 -7.99 -30.51
C ASN A 62 10.43 -9.20 -29.98
N GLY A 63 9.11 -9.27 -30.22
CA GLY A 63 8.30 -10.47 -29.96
C GLY A 63 7.85 -10.67 -28.52
N ILE A 64 7.91 -9.63 -27.67
CA ILE A 64 7.37 -9.70 -26.30
C ILE A 64 5.84 -9.55 -26.36
N SER A 65 5.12 -10.48 -25.75
CA SER A 65 3.64 -10.49 -25.73
C SER A 65 3.08 -9.27 -24.99
N MET A 66 2.05 -8.63 -25.57
CA MET A 66 1.42 -7.42 -25.01
C MET A 66 0.88 -7.63 -23.60
N GLU A 67 0.43 -8.84 -23.27
CA GLU A 67 -0.10 -9.16 -21.93
C GLU A 67 0.98 -9.03 -20.85
N HIS A 68 2.22 -9.47 -21.11
CA HIS A 68 3.31 -9.34 -20.14
C HIS A 68 3.76 -7.87 -19.96
N LEU A 69 3.60 -7.05 -21.00
CA LEU A 69 3.99 -5.65 -21.01
C LEU A 69 2.95 -4.74 -20.36
N ASP A 70 1.66 -5.01 -20.61
CA ASP A 70 0.56 -4.30 -19.95
C ASP A 70 0.47 -4.68 -18.47
N ASP A 71 0.80 -5.91 -18.07
CA ASP A 71 0.90 -6.32 -16.65
C ASP A 71 2.06 -5.62 -15.90
N ILE A 72 3.15 -5.31 -16.60
CA ILE A 72 4.27 -4.50 -16.09
C ILE A 72 3.91 -3.00 -16.07
N LEU A 73 3.11 -2.51 -17.02
CA LEU A 73 2.77 -1.09 -17.19
C LEU A 73 1.52 -0.65 -16.39
N GLU A 74 0.56 -1.54 -16.12
CA GLU A 74 -0.59 -1.32 -15.22
C GLU A 74 -0.17 -1.18 -13.75
N ASN A 75 1.10 -1.47 -13.42
CA ASN A 75 1.71 -1.20 -12.11
C ASN A 75 2.05 0.29 -11.85
N GLN A 76 1.54 1.25 -12.63
CA GLN A 76 1.52 2.68 -12.31
C GLN A 76 0.07 3.19 -12.21
N PRO A 77 -0.42 3.55 -11.01
CA PRO A 77 -1.84 3.81 -10.79
C PRO A 77 -2.26 5.13 -11.42
N SER A 78 -3.08 5.03 -12.46
CA SER A 78 -3.96 6.11 -12.87
C SER A 78 -5.02 6.32 -11.79
N GLN A 79 -4.89 7.42 -11.04
CA GLN A 79 -5.97 8.21 -10.43
C GLN A 79 -7.06 7.43 -9.65
N GLY A 80 -6.97 7.46 -8.31
CA GLY A 80 -8.16 7.37 -7.44
C GLY A 80 -8.37 6.08 -6.63
N SER A 81 -7.32 5.32 -6.31
CA SER A 81 -7.47 4.13 -5.47
C SER A 81 -7.40 4.45 -3.98
N GLU A 82 -8.39 3.93 -3.23
CA GLU A 82 -8.45 3.89 -1.77
C GLU A 82 -7.11 3.49 -1.12
N PRO A 83 -6.78 4.02 0.07
CA PRO A 83 -5.58 3.62 0.81
C PRO A 83 -5.60 2.11 1.06
N GLY A 84 -4.62 1.39 0.48
CA GLY A 84 -4.43 -0.07 0.60
C GLY A 84 -4.45 -0.84 -0.73
N ARG A 85 -4.93 -0.25 -1.85
CA ARG A 85 -5.10 -0.99 -3.12
C ARG A 85 -3.81 -1.28 -3.89
N ASN A 86 -2.79 -0.43 -3.75
CA ASN A 86 -1.60 -0.50 -4.60
C ASN A 86 -0.50 -1.41 -4.03
N ASN A 87 -0.63 -1.86 -2.78
CA ASN A 87 0.49 -2.45 -2.04
C ASN A 87 0.40 -3.97 -1.83
N VAL A 88 -0.78 -4.57 -2.08
CA VAL A 88 -0.98 -6.02 -1.98
C VAL A 88 -0.40 -6.83 -3.15
N LYS A 89 -0.06 -6.19 -4.28
CA LYS A 89 0.54 -6.87 -5.45
C LYS A 89 2.01 -7.22 -5.27
N SER A 90 2.73 -6.43 -4.47
CA SER A 90 4.15 -6.60 -4.20
C SER A 90 4.36 -7.67 -3.13
N MET A 91 4.60 -8.90 -3.56
CA MET A 91 4.75 -10.07 -2.68
C MET A 91 5.83 -9.85 -1.59
N ASN A 92 6.88 -9.08 -1.87
CA ASN A 92 7.93 -8.72 -0.91
C ASN A 92 7.45 -7.89 0.29
N LEU A 93 6.23 -7.33 0.25
CA LEU A 93 5.71 -6.49 1.33
C LEU A 93 4.91 -7.26 2.37
N TRP A 94 4.52 -8.50 2.07
CA TRP A 94 3.72 -9.34 2.95
C TRP A 94 4.16 -10.80 2.99
N TYR A 95 4.94 -11.31 2.04
CA TYR A 95 5.47 -12.67 2.09
C TYR A 95 6.84 -12.68 2.79
N VAL A 96 6.92 -13.36 3.94
CA VAL A 96 8.10 -13.34 4.82
C VAL A 96 8.44 -14.76 5.30
N GLU A 97 9.71 -15.15 5.17
CA GLU A 97 10.19 -16.47 5.65
C GLU A 97 10.55 -16.43 7.13
N VAL A 98 9.53 -16.33 7.99
CA VAL A 98 9.67 -16.24 9.45
C VAL A 98 8.83 -17.27 10.17
N SER A 99 9.21 -17.57 11.42
CA SER A 99 8.45 -18.48 12.26
C SER A 99 7.11 -17.88 12.69
N ARG A 100 6.20 -18.71 13.22
CA ARG A 100 4.98 -18.21 13.88
C ARG A 100 5.27 -17.16 14.94
N HIS A 101 6.28 -17.42 15.76
CA HIS A 101 6.64 -16.55 16.88
C HIS A 101 7.14 -15.19 16.39
N ASP A 102 7.99 -15.19 15.36
CA ASP A 102 8.54 -13.96 14.78
C ASP A 102 7.47 -13.15 14.06
N ALA A 103 6.52 -13.82 13.41
CA ALA A 103 5.35 -13.15 12.82
C ALA A 103 4.48 -12.46 13.88
N GLU A 104 4.26 -13.09 15.03
CA GLU A 104 3.56 -12.46 16.17
C GLU A 104 4.33 -11.23 16.70
N ASN A 105 5.66 -11.27 16.69
CA ASN A 105 6.50 -10.12 17.06
C ASN A 105 6.39 -8.96 16.06
N LEU A 106 6.43 -9.25 14.75
CA LEU A 106 6.30 -8.24 13.69
C LEU A 106 4.94 -7.55 13.67
N LEU A 107 3.88 -8.32 13.96
CA LEU A 107 2.50 -7.83 13.97
C LEU A 107 2.08 -7.23 15.32
N ARG A 108 2.93 -7.32 16.35
CA ARG A 108 2.64 -6.76 17.67
C ARG A 108 2.43 -5.24 17.57
N ASN A 109 1.32 -4.76 18.15
CA ASN A 109 0.92 -3.36 18.15
C ASN A 109 0.70 -2.74 16.76
N GLN A 110 0.60 -3.56 15.71
CA GLN A 110 0.15 -3.09 14.40
C GLN A 110 -1.36 -2.85 14.41
N ARG A 111 -1.84 -2.09 13.42
CA ARG A 111 -3.26 -1.81 13.26
C ARG A 111 -4.02 -3.04 12.77
N ASP A 112 -5.32 -3.08 13.01
CA ASP A 112 -6.18 -4.14 12.49
C ASP A 112 -6.14 -4.21 10.96
N GLY A 113 -6.09 -5.43 10.43
CA GLY A 113 -5.92 -5.68 9.00
C GLY A 113 -4.46 -5.70 8.54
N THR A 114 -3.48 -5.45 9.42
CA THR A 114 -2.07 -5.67 9.09
C THR A 114 -1.76 -7.17 9.04
N PHE A 115 -1.12 -7.62 7.96
CA PHE A 115 -0.93 -9.04 7.68
C PHE A 115 0.41 -9.39 7.03
N LEU A 116 0.77 -10.67 7.15
CA LEU A 116 1.84 -11.30 6.39
C LEU A 116 1.50 -12.77 6.10
N ILE A 117 2.06 -13.33 5.03
CA ILE A 117 2.05 -14.75 4.73
C ILE A 117 3.45 -15.30 4.98
N ARG A 118 3.51 -16.42 5.69
CA ARG A 118 4.75 -17.11 6.04
C ARG A 118 4.68 -18.58 5.69
N LYS A 119 5.84 -19.24 5.60
CA LYS A 119 5.92 -20.70 5.61
C LYS A 119 5.43 -21.24 6.94
N ARG A 120 4.82 -22.42 6.92
CA ARG A 120 4.46 -23.13 8.14
C ARG A 120 5.71 -23.76 8.76
N ASP A 121 5.78 -23.67 10.08
CA ASP A 121 6.84 -24.26 10.90
C ASP A 121 6.74 -25.80 10.93
N ASP A 122 5.52 -26.31 10.75
CA ASP A 122 5.20 -27.72 10.80
C ASP A 122 5.03 -28.31 9.39
N PRO A 123 5.97 -29.16 8.93
CA PRO A 123 5.94 -29.78 7.61
C PRO A 123 5.04 -31.03 7.54
N SER A 124 4.36 -31.42 8.62
CA SER A 124 3.58 -32.67 8.68
C SER A 124 2.41 -32.73 7.69
N ASP A 125 2.00 -31.58 7.17
CA ASP A 125 0.84 -31.42 6.29
C ASP A 125 1.28 -30.85 4.94
N PRO A 126 1.56 -31.72 3.94
CA PRO A 126 2.03 -31.30 2.62
C PRO A 126 1.02 -30.42 1.87
N SER A 127 -0.26 -30.51 2.24
CA SER A 127 -1.37 -29.77 1.61
C SER A 127 -1.44 -28.31 2.06
N SER A 128 -0.69 -27.93 3.10
CA SER A 128 -0.67 -26.55 3.60
C SER A 128 0.76 -26.17 4.01
N LYS A 129 1.47 -25.56 3.06
CA LYS A 129 2.85 -25.09 3.25
C LYS A 129 2.93 -23.66 3.79
N ASN A 130 1.86 -22.88 3.64
CA ASN A 130 1.80 -21.47 3.99
C ASN A 130 0.75 -21.22 5.07
N ALA A 131 0.94 -20.13 5.83
CA ALA A 131 -0.03 -19.62 6.78
C ALA A 131 -0.11 -18.09 6.69
N LEU A 132 -1.33 -17.57 6.79
CA LEU A 132 -1.59 -16.16 7.01
C LEU A 132 -1.46 -15.84 8.50
N SER A 133 -0.77 -14.75 8.83
CA SER A 133 -0.80 -14.12 10.16
C SER A 133 -1.38 -12.71 9.99
N ILE A 134 -2.38 -12.33 10.79
CA ILE A 134 -3.11 -11.06 10.64
C ILE A 134 -3.56 -10.50 11.99
N VAL A 135 -3.52 -9.18 12.15
CA VAL A 135 -4.09 -8.49 13.31
C VAL A 135 -5.59 -8.29 13.14
N CYS A 136 -6.38 -8.77 14.11
CA CYS A 136 -7.82 -8.58 14.18
C CYS A 136 -8.21 -8.25 15.63
N ASN A 137 -8.89 -7.12 15.86
CA ASN A 137 -9.26 -6.65 17.19
C ASN A 137 -8.04 -6.58 18.15
N GLY A 138 -6.88 -6.14 17.64
CA GLY A 138 -5.63 -6.06 18.39
C GLY A 138 -4.96 -7.41 18.72
N ILE A 139 -5.49 -8.53 18.23
CA ILE A 139 -4.94 -9.88 18.46
C ILE A 139 -4.41 -10.45 17.14
N VAL A 140 -3.24 -11.08 17.18
CA VAL A 140 -2.67 -11.78 16.02
C VAL A 140 -3.36 -13.13 15.84
N GLY A 141 -4.14 -13.26 14.78
CA GLY A 141 -4.74 -14.50 14.31
C GLY A 141 -3.86 -15.21 13.28
N HIS A 142 -4.00 -16.53 13.18
CA HIS A 142 -3.29 -17.36 12.21
C HIS A 142 -4.30 -18.22 11.43
N CYS A 143 -4.14 -18.31 10.12
CA CYS A 143 -4.97 -19.14 9.26
C CYS A 143 -4.10 -20.00 8.34
N LYS A 144 -4.44 -21.28 8.21
CA LYS A 144 -3.76 -22.19 7.27
C LYS A 144 -4.15 -21.82 5.84
N ILE A 145 -3.16 -21.76 4.96
CA ILE A 145 -3.39 -21.66 3.53
C ILE A 145 -3.15 -23.05 2.95
N TYR A 146 -4.19 -23.60 2.35
CA TYR A 146 -4.16 -24.88 1.66
C TYR A 146 -3.73 -24.66 0.20
N GLN A 147 -3.10 -25.67 -0.38
CA GLN A 147 -2.65 -25.72 -1.75
C GLN A 147 -2.94 -27.10 -2.33
N ASN A 148 -3.58 -27.14 -3.51
CA ASN A 148 -3.78 -28.39 -4.25
C ASN A 148 -2.63 -28.67 -5.24
N ASN A 149 -2.66 -29.86 -5.85
CA ASN A 149 -1.67 -30.28 -6.84
C ASN A 149 -1.67 -29.42 -8.12
N ASN A 150 -2.76 -28.69 -8.38
CA ASN A 150 -2.88 -27.80 -9.53
C ASN A 150 -2.29 -26.41 -9.26
N GLY A 151 -1.78 -26.18 -8.03
CA GLY A 151 -1.21 -24.90 -7.63
C GLY A 151 -2.24 -23.86 -7.19
N CYS A 152 -3.51 -24.23 -6.99
CA CYS A 152 -4.51 -23.32 -6.46
C CYS A 152 -4.47 -23.26 -4.93
N TYR A 153 -4.77 -22.09 -4.38
CA TYR A 153 -4.72 -21.75 -2.96
C TYR A 153 -6.09 -21.39 -2.40
N GLY A 154 -6.26 -21.54 -1.10
CA GLY A 154 -7.44 -21.10 -0.35
C GLY A 154 -7.32 -21.33 1.15
N PHE A 155 -8.24 -20.75 1.93
CA PHE A 155 -8.27 -20.92 3.40
C PHE A 155 -9.04 -22.16 3.86
N THR A 156 -9.75 -22.83 2.95
CA THR A 156 -10.49 -24.07 3.20
C THR A 156 -10.17 -25.11 2.15
N GLU A 157 -9.87 -26.34 2.56
CA GLU A 157 -9.47 -27.44 1.68
C GLU A 157 -10.50 -27.73 0.55
N GLY A 158 -11.79 -27.51 0.82
CA GLY A 158 -12.87 -27.72 -0.15
C GLY A 158 -13.12 -26.56 -1.14
N ASN A 159 -12.43 -25.42 -0.99
CA ASN A 159 -12.59 -24.25 -1.86
C ASN A 159 -11.22 -23.62 -2.15
N LEU A 160 -10.56 -24.14 -3.19
CA LEU A 160 -9.22 -23.75 -3.64
C LEU A 160 -9.31 -23.24 -5.08
N ASP A 161 -9.76 -21.99 -5.23
CA ASP A 161 -10.08 -21.37 -6.51
C ASP A 161 -9.04 -20.32 -6.95
N LYS A 162 -8.09 -19.92 -6.08
CA LYS A 162 -7.11 -18.86 -6.39
C LYS A 162 -5.85 -19.44 -7.01
N SER A 163 -5.46 -18.97 -8.18
CA SER A 163 -4.32 -19.49 -8.95
C SER A 163 -2.96 -19.09 -8.39
N SER A 164 -2.92 -18.14 -7.44
CA SER A 164 -1.68 -17.72 -6.76
C SER A 164 -1.96 -17.15 -5.37
N LEU A 165 -0.92 -17.03 -4.53
CA LEU A 165 -1.01 -16.30 -3.27
C LEU A 165 -1.33 -14.81 -3.47
N VAL A 166 -0.87 -14.21 -4.58
CA VAL A 166 -1.17 -12.80 -4.89
C VAL A 166 -2.66 -12.64 -5.15
N GLU A 167 -3.27 -13.54 -5.92
CA GLU A 167 -4.71 -13.55 -6.19
C GLU A 167 -5.52 -13.81 -4.91
N LEU A 168 -5.05 -14.73 -4.06
CA LEU A 168 -5.63 -14.97 -2.73
C LEU A 168 -5.65 -13.67 -1.91
N VAL A 169 -4.50 -12.99 -1.82
CA VAL A 169 -4.40 -11.74 -1.06
C VAL A 169 -5.28 -10.65 -1.64
N ASP A 170 -5.27 -10.47 -2.96
CA ASP A 170 -6.06 -9.46 -3.66
C ASP A 170 -7.57 -9.68 -3.47
N HIS A 171 -8.05 -10.92 -3.47
CA HIS A 171 -9.44 -11.25 -3.19
C HIS A 171 -9.85 -10.88 -1.75
N TYR A 172 -9.08 -11.33 -0.74
CA TYR A 172 -9.39 -11.04 0.66
C TYR A 172 -8.97 -9.63 1.14
N SER A 173 -8.38 -8.82 0.26
CA SER A 173 -8.29 -7.37 0.47
C SER A 173 -9.67 -6.69 0.36
N ARG A 174 -10.59 -7.30 -0.40
CA ARG A 174 -11.94 -6.80 -0.66
C ARG A 174 -12.99 -7.53 0.17
N GLU A 175 -12.79 -8.82 0.39
CA GLU A 175 -13.72 -9.72 1.08
C GLU A 175 -13.19 -10.11 2.47
N SER A 176 -14.07 -10.11 3.47
CA SER A 176 -13.70 -10.44 4.85
C SER A 176 -13.44 -11.94 5.00
N LEU A 177 -12.47 -12.30 5.85
CA LEU A 177 -12.16 -13.69 6.18
C LEU A 177 -13.27 -14.40 7.00
N LYS A 178 -14.32 -13.66 7.42
CA LYS A 178 -15.43 -14.18 8.26
C LYS A 178 -16.11 -15.44 7.73
N GLU A 179 -16.12 -15.63 6.41
CA GLU A 179 -16.72 -16.80 5.76
C GLU A 179 -15.97 -18.09 6.08
N HIS A 180 -14.65 -17.99 6.28
CA HIS A 180 -13.79 -19.13 6.59
C HIS A 180 -13.49 -19.24 8.09
N ASN A 181 -13.44 -18.09 8.78
CA ASN A 181 -13.26 -18.05 10.22
C ASN A 181 -14.05 -16.88 10.82
N PRO A 182 -15.17 -17.12 11.53
CA PRO A 182 -15.98 -16.09 12.16
C PRO A 182 -15.22 -15.21 13.17
N THR A 183 -14.09 -15.68 13.71
CA THR A 183 -13.26 -14.88 14.63
C THR A 183 -12.36 -13.88 13.91
N LEU A 184 -12.23 -13.99 12.58
CA LEU A 184 -11.44 -13.11 11.72
C LEU A 184 -12.38 -12.33 10.79
N ASP A 185 -13.29 -11.52 11.33
CA ASP A 185 -14.07 -10.58 10.53
C ASP A 185 -13.23 -9.34 10.15
N ILE A 186 -12.22 -9.57 9.33
CA ILE A 186 -11.27 -8.55 8.87
C ILE A 186 -10.81 -8.87 7.45
N ARG A 187 -10.35 -7.84 6.75
CA ARG A 187 -9.77 -7.92 5.40
C ARG A 187 -8.25 -7.78 5.46
N LEU A 188 -7.58 -8.21 4.39
CA LEU A 188 -6.14 -8.04 4.21
C LEU A 188 -5.85 -6.61 3.74
N LEU A 189 -5.72 -5.68 4.68
CA LEU A 189 -5.67 -4.24 4.37
C LEU A 189 -4.25 -3.72 4.22
N TYR A 190 -3.34 -4.12 5.11
CA TYR A 190 -2.01 -3.51 5.22
C TYR A 190 -0.93 -4.59 5.20
N PRO A 191 -0.15 -4.73 4.11
CA PRO A 191 1.07 -5.52 4.12
C PRO A 191 1.99 -5.10 5.27
N VAL A 192 2.64 -6.06 5.95
CA VAL A 192 3.49 -5.78 7.13
C VAL A 192 4.59 -4.73 6.86
N PHE A 193 5.08 -4.61 5.63
CA PHE A 193 6.08 -3.63 5.23
C PHE A 193 5.53 -2.43 4.43
N GLU A 194 4.22 -2.18 4.43
CA GLU A 194 3.64 -1.00 3.81
C GLU A 194 4.13 0.30 4.47
N GLY A 195 4.64 1.24 3.66
CA GLY A 195 5.13 2.54 4.13
C GLY A 195 6.52 2.53 4.78
N HIS A 196 7.24 1.39 4.74
CA HIS A 196 8.66 1.36 5.08
C HIS A 196 9.49 1.74 3.86
N ASP A 197 9.73 3.04 3.67
CA ASP A 197 10.74 3.53 2.71
C ASP A 197 12.12 2.93 3.07
N ASP A 198 12.75 2.30 2.08
CA ASP A 198 14.18 2.00 1.94
C ASP A 198 14.95 1.25 3.05
N ASN A 199 14.31 0.76 4.12
CA ASN A 199 15.00 0.01 5.18
C ASN A 199 14.71 -1.49 5.23
N ALA A 200 14.03 -2.05 4.23
CA ALA A 200 13.80 -3.50 4.11
C ALA A 200 15.11 -4.32 4.03
N GLY A 201 16.23 -3.70 3.61
CA GLY A 201 17.56 -4.32 3.66
C GLY A 201 18.08 -4.58 5.07
N VAL A 202 17.60 -3.85 6.08
CA VAL A 202 18.09 -3.98 7.47
C VAL A 202 17.46 -5.16 8.19
N TYR A 203 16.19 -5.50 7.89
CA TYR A 203 15.52 -6.65 8.50
C TYR A 203 15.96 -8.00 7.91
N LEU A 204 16.39 -8.03 6.63
CA LEU A 204 17.01 -9.22 6.05
C LEU A 204 18.42 -9.50 6.60
N HIS A 205 19.11 -8.51 7.17
CA HIS A 205 20.48 -8.69 7.65
C HIS A 205 20.57 -9.21 9.09
N MET A 206 19.52 -9.05 9.91
CA MET A 206 19.52 -9.49 11.32
C MET A 206 19.31 -11.00 11.54
N GLN A 207 19.23 -11.81 10.49
CA GLN A 207 19.10 -13.29 10.61
C GLN A 207 20.40 -14.04 10.25
N HIS A 208 21.52 -13.35 10.05
CA HIS A 208 22.80 -13.97 9.69
C HIS A 208 23.98 -13.68 10.63
N ASP A 209 23.74 -13.11 11.82
CA ASP A 209 24.76 -12.99 12.87
C ASP A 209 24.48 -13.93 14.06
#